data_AF-A0A7V8YW15-F1
#
_entry.id   AF-A0A7V8YW15-F1
#
_cell.length_a   1.000
_cell.length_b   1.000
_cell.length_c   1.000
_cell.angle_alpha   90.00
_cell.angle_beta   90.00
_cell.angle_gamma   90.00
#
_symmetry.space_group_name_H-M   'P 1'
#
loop_
_entity.id
_entity.type
_entity.pdbx_description
1 polymer ?
#
loop_
_entity_poly.entity_id
_entity_poly.type
_entity_poly.pdbx_seq_one_letter_code
_entity_poly.pdbx_strand_id
1 'polypeptide(L)'
;MARRKLIVVSNRGPVGYERDGAGARVARRGAGGLVTALSPLVSRHDVTWIASALTEEDRAVADGGAFEEEARDGSRYRLRFVAHEPGAFELSHNVVANPTLWFLQHGLWELKHDPGAGLEHAWSAGY
;
A
#
# COMPACT_ATOMS: atom_id res chain seq x y z
N MET A 1 0.65 29.83 -8.02
CA MET A 1 0.11 29.20 -6.80
C MET A 1 1.23 28.42 -6.13
N ALA A 2 1.35 28.46 -4.80
CA ALA A 2 2.35 27.67 -4.07
C ALA A 2 1.99 26.17 -4.11
N ARG A 3 3.00 25.28 -4.26
CA ARG A 3 2.81 23.83 -4.09
C ARG A 3 2.50 23.54 -2.62
N ARG A 4 1.49 22.71 -2.35
CA ARG A 4 1.14 22.26 -1.00
C ARG A 4 1.87 20.97 -0.69
N LYS A 5 2.20 20.76 0.58
CA LYS A 5 2.68 19.47 1.08
C LYS A 5 1.48 18.55 1.32
N LEU A 6 1.44 17.41 0.65
CA LEU A 6 0.36 16.43 0.79
C LEU A 6 0.93 15.08 1.20
N ILE A 7 0.20 14.38 2.07
CA ILE A 7 0.46 12.99 2.41
C ILE A 7 -0.68 12.16 1.84
N VAL A 8 -0.34 11.16 1.05
CA VAL A 8 -1.28 10.14 0.55
C VAL A 8 -0.93 8.84 1.25
N VAL A 9 -1.91 8.17 1.84
CA VAL A 9 -1.73 6.85 2.47
C VAL A 9 -2.67 5.87 1.80
N SER A 10 -2.11 4.79 1.26
CA SER A 10 -2.89 3.71 0.65
C SER A 10 -2.18 2.39 0.80
N ASN A 11 -2.92 1.28 0.89
CA ASN A 11 -2.29 -0.03 1.09
C ASN A 11 -1.26 -0.36 -0.02
N ARG A 12 -1.62 -0.10 -1.28
CA ARG A 12 -0.71 -0.23 -2.43
C ARG A 12 -0.23 1.14 -2.88
N GLY A 13 1.07 1.25 -3.12
CA GLY A 13 1.68 2.44 -3.71
C GLY A 13 1.56 2.49 -5.24
N PRO A 14 1.99 3.61 -5.85
CA PRO A 14 2.11 3.77 -7.30
C PRO A 14 3.15 2.85 -7.94
N VAL A 15 4.10 2.36 -7.15
CA VAL A 15 5.12 1.38 -7.55
C VAL A 15 5.37 0.42 -6.39
N GLY A 16 5.77 -0.81 -6.71
CA GLY A 16 6.44 -1.76 -5.83
C GLY A 16 7.67 -2.31 -6.52
N TYR A 17 8.54 -3.00 -5.79
CA TYR A 17 9.79 -3.54 -6.31
C TYR A 17 9.84 -5.05 -6.21
N GLU A 18 10.54 -5.67 -7.14
CA GLU A 18 10.88 -7.09 -7.12
C GLU A 18 12.34 -7.26 -7.54
N ARG A 19 12.90 -8.46 -7.38
CA ARG A 19 14.14 -8.85 -8.04
C ARG A 19 13.83 -9.68 -9.29
N ASP A 20 14.53 -9.39 -10.38
CA ASP A 20 14.48 -10.22 -11.57
C ASP A 20 15.36 -11.48 -11.44
N GLY A 21 15.39 -12.31 -12.49
CA GLY A 21 16.18 -13.54 -12.51
C GLY A 21 17.70 -13.33 -12.46
N ALA A 22 18.19 -12.10 -12.70
CA ALA A 22 19.58 -11.72 -12.55
C ALA A 22 19.88 -11.09 -11.17
N GLY A 23 18.86 -10.98 -10.30
CA GLY A 23 18.96 -10.38 -8.98
C GLY A 23 18.88 -8.86 -8.97
N ALA A 24 18.63 -8.21 -10.11
CA ALA A 24 18.50 -6.76 -10.20
C ALA A 24 17.11 -6.31 -9.73
N ARG A 25 17.06 -5.17 -9.02
CA ARG A 25 15.79 -4.57 -8.58
C ARG A 25 15.04 -4.03 -9.80
N VAL A 26 13.78 -4.43 -9.93
CA VAL A 26 12.88 -3.97 -10.98
C VAL A 26 11.64 -3.30 -10.38
N ALA A 27 11.28 -2.14 -10.93
CA ALA A 27 10.08 -1.41 -10.53
C ALA A 27 8.84 -1.96 -11.24
N ARG A 28 7.83 -2.34 -10.46
CA ARG A 28 6.50 -2.75 -10.91
C ARG A 28 5.52 -1.61 -10.64
N ARG A 29 5.18 -0.86 -11.68
CA ARG A 29 4.25 0.28 -11.55
C ARG A 29 2.82 -0.24 -11.42
N GLY A 30 2.17 0.12 -10.32
CA GLY A 30 0.77 -0.20 -10.06
C GLY A 30 -0.15 0.45 -11.09
N ALA A 31 -1.08 -0.32 -11.65
CA ALA A 31 -2.11 0.15 -12.57
C ALA A 31 -3.50 0.20 -11.89
N GLY A 32 -3.54 0.52 -10.59
CA GLY A 32 -4.79 0.57 -9.82
C GLY A 32 -5.54 1.88 -10.00
N GLY A 33 -6.87 1.84 -9.92
CA GLY A 33 -7.74 3.01 -10.09
C GLY A 33 -7.39 4.20 -9.17
N LEU A 34 -6.96 3.92 -7.93
CA LEU A 34 -6.53 4.96 -6.99
C LEU A 34 -5.25 5.67 -7.46
N VAL A 35 -4.24 4.93 -7.92
CA VAL A 35 -2.97 5.49 -8.42
C VAL A 35 -3.24 6.39 -9.62
N THR A 36 -4.09 5.93 -10.54
CA THR A 36 -4.49 6.71 -11.71
C THR A 36 -5.22 7.98 -11.30
N ALA A 37 -6.21 7.87 -10.41
CA ALA A 37 -7.04 8.99 -9.96
C ALA A 37 -6.25 10.05 -9.19
N LEU A 38 -5.23 9.65 -8.43
CA LEU A 38 -4.42 10.55 -7.61
C LEU A 38 -3.16 11.05 -8.31
N SER A 39 -2.83 10.56 -9.51
CA SER A 39 -1.68 11.03 -10.29
C SER A 39 -1.66 12.56 -10.50
N PRO A 40 -2.79 13.29 -10.69
CA PRO A 40 -2.76 14.74 -10.81
C PRO A 40 -2.33 15.48 -9.54
N LEU A 41 -2.39 14.85 -8.36
CA LEU A 41 -1.88 15.44 -7.13
C LEU A 41 -0.35 15.48 -7.14
N VAL A 42 0.27 14.42 -7.66
CA VAL A 42 1.74 14.31 -7.72
C VAL A 42 2.33 15.38 -8.63
N SER A 43 1.72 15.63 -9.78
CA SER A 43 2.21 16.66 -10.70
C SER A 43 2.06 18.09 -10.17
N ARG A 44 1.08 18.34 -9.28
CA ARG A 44 0.72 19.70 -8.81
C ARG A 44 1.23 20.05 -7.41
N HIS A 45 1.63 19.06 -6.61
CA HIS A 45 1.92 19.23 -5.18
C HIS A 45 3.16 18.47 -4.74
N ASP A 46 3.67 18.79 -3.55
CA ASP A 46 4.82 18.11 -2.95
C ASP A 46 4.31 16.90 -2.18
N VAL A 47 4.16 15.78 -2.88
CA VAL A 47 3.51 14.57 -2.37
C VAL A 47 4.51 13.67 -1.64
N THR A 48 4.12 13.19 -0.47
CA THR A 48 4.68 11.99 0.16
C THR A 48 3.63 10.90 0.14
N TRP A 49 3.92 9.82 -0.58
CA TRP A 49 3.07 8.65 -0.67
C TRP A 49 3.57 7.60 0.33
N ILE A 50 2.70 7.15 1.22
CA ILE A 50 2.98 6.10 2.19
C ILE A 50 2.19 4.85 1.77
N ALA A 51 2.88 3.72 1.64
CA ALA A 51 2.28 2.45 1.27
C ALA A 51 2.85 1.28 2.07
N SER A 52 2.13 0.17 2.13
CA SER A 52 2.64 -1.07 2.72
C SER A 52 3.77 -1.64 1.86
N ALA A 53 4.83 -2.15 2.48
CA ALA A 53 5.81 -2.99 1.80
C ALA A 53 5.20 -4.37 1.55
N LEU A 54 4.99 -4.74 0.28
CA LEU A 54 4.28 -5.97 -0.07
C LEU A 54 5.20 -7.08 -0.56
N THR A 55 6.39 -6.73 -1.02
CA THR A 55 7.42 -7.67 -1.46
C THR A 55 8.62 -7.64 -0.53
N GLU A 56 9.48 -8.65 -0.64
CA GLU A 56 10.79 -8.65 0.04
C GLU A 56 11.63 -7.42 -0.35
N GLU A 57 11.57 -7.05 -1.62
CA GLU A 57 12.35 -5.93 -2.12
C GLU A 57 11.78 -4.57 -1.68
N ASP A 58 10.46 -4.45 -1.49
CA ASP A 58 9.84 -3.29 -0.85
C ASP A 58 10.31 -3.15 0.60
N ARG A 59 10.41 -4.26 1.34
CA ARG A 59 10.92 -4.25 2.73
C ARG A 59 12.38 -3.81 2.75
N ALA A 60 13.20 -4.33 1.84
CA ALA A 60 14.61 -3.96 1.74
C ALA A 60 14.86 -2.47 1.45
N VAL A 61 13.91 -1.77 0.82
CA VAL A 61 14.00 -0.31 0.61
C VAL A 61 13.33 0.51 1.70
N ALA A 62 12.45 -0.08 2.52
CA ALA A 62 11.69 0.62 3.55
C ALA A 62 12.60 1.21 4.65
N ASP A 63 13.70 0.53 4.96
CA ASP A 63 14.64 0.90 6.03
C ASP A 63 15.25 2.30 5.85
N GLY A 64 15.34 2.78 4.61
CA GLY A 64 15.88 4.11 4.29
C GLY A 64 14.92 5.28 4.58
N GLY A 65 13.68 5.01 4.98
CA GLY A 65 12.64 6.01 5.14
C GLY A 65 12.01 6.43 3.81
N ALA A 66 11.66 7.72 3.67
CA ALA A 66 11.06 8.22 2.44
C ALA A 66 12.15 8.51 1.39
N PHE A 67 11.98 8.05 0.15
CA PHE A 67 12.90 8.24 -0.97
C PHE A 67 12.20 8.86 -2.18
N GLU A 68 12.95 9.53 -3.06
CA GLU A 68 12.41 10.13 -4.29
C GLU A 68 12.08 9.05 -5.33
N GLU A 69 10.94 9.21 -6.00
CA GLU A 69 10.49 8.36 -7.10
C GLU A 69 9.75 9.19 -8.15
N GLU A 70 9.64 8.66 -9.35
CA GLU A 70 9.04 9.32 -10.51
C GLU A 70 7.72 8.66 -10.89
N ALA A 71 6.69 9.47 -11.13
CA ALA A 71 5.42 9.03 -11.69
C ALA A 71 5.55 8.80 -13.21
N ARG A 72 4.52 8.23 -13.83
CA ARG A 72 4.54 7.92 -15.27
C ARG A 72 4.69 9.15 -16.18
N ASP A 73 4.29 10.32 -15.70
CA ASP A 73 4.37 11.60 -16.41
C ASP A 73 5.67 12.36 -16.13
N GLY A 74 6.64 11.74 -15.43
CA GLY A 74 7.91 12.37 -15.05
C GLY A 74 7.83 13.22 -13.77
N SER A 75 6.66 13.34 -13.14
CA SER A 75 6.53 14.12 -11.90
C SER A 75 7.15 13.38 -10.72
N ARG A 76 7.88 14.11 -9.87
CA ARG A 76 8.57 13.55 -8.69
C ARG A 76 7.67 13.54 -7.45
N TYR A 77 7.81 12.51 -6.64
CA TYR A 77 7.22 12.40 -5.31
C TYR A 77 8.15 11.65 -4.37
N ARG A 78 7.87 11.75 -3.07
CA ARG A 78 8.52 10.90 -2.07
C ARG A 78 7.67 9.67 -1.82
N LEU A 79 8.26 8.49 -1.89
CA LEU A 79 7.64 7.23 -1.52
C LEU A 79 8.21 6.77 -0.19
N ARG A 80 7.35 6.33 0.72
CA ARG A 80 7.73 5.67 1.97
C ARG A 80 6.99 4.35 2.06
N PHE A 81 7.75 3.26 2.20
CA PHE A 81 7.15 1.99 2.56
C PHE A 81 7.05 1.82 4.07
N VAL A 82 6.00 1.11 4.49
CA VAL A 82 5.81 0.61 5.85
C VAL A 82 6.06 -0.89 5.81
N ALA A 83 7.20 -1.31 6.32
CA ALA A 83 7.47 -2.71 6.60
C ALA A 83 6.71 -3.09 7.88
N HIS A 84 5.64 -3.86 7.71
CA HIS A 84 4.84 -4.37 8.83
C HIS A 84 5.59 -5.50 9.54
N GLU A 85 5.34 -5.65 10.83
CA GLU A 85 5.80 -6.82 11.59
C GLU A 85 5.32 -8.12 10.92
N PRO A 86 6.07 -9.23 11.05
CA PRO A 86 5.68 -10.51 10.49
C PRO A 86 4.24 -10.89 10.88
N GLY A 87 3.39 -11.14 9.88
CA GLY A 87 1.98 -11.52 10.09
C GLY A 87 1.01 -10.36 10.35
N ALA A 88 1.46 -9.17 10.76
CA ALA A 88 0.57 -8.03 11.01
C ALA A 88 -0.18 -7.58 9.74
N PHE A 89 0.50 -7.60 8.58
CA PHE A 89 -0.16 -7.36 7.29
C PHE A 89 -1.23 -8.40 6.97
N GLU A 90 -0.96 -9.68 7.23
CA GLU A 90 -1.93 -10.75 6.97
C GLU A 90 -3.19 -10.57 7.83
N LEU A 91 -3.02 -10.25 9.11
CA LEU A 91 -4.14 -10.01 10.03
C LEU A 91 -4.93 -8.74 9.65
N SER A 92 -4.26 -7.60 9.46
CA SER A 92 -4.93 -6.35 9.13
C SER A 92 -5.57 -6.36 7.74
N HIS A 93 -4.87 -6.90 6.73
CA HIS A 93 -5.33 -6.86 5.35
C HIS A 93 -6.23 -8.05 5.01
N ASN A 94 -5.80 -9.26 5.33
CA ASN A 94 -6.44 -10.50 4.88
C ASN A 94 -7.42 -11.10 5.90
N VAL A 95 -7.57 -10.52 7.10
CA VAL A 95 -8.67 -10.86 8.03
C VAL A 95 -9.60 -9.67 8.25
N VAL A 96 -9.06 -8.49 8.56
CA VAL A 96 -9.89 -7.32 8.89
C VAL A 96 -10.38 -6.62 7.61
N ALA A 97 -9.50 -6.13 6.74
CA ALA A 97 -9.90 -5.30 5.60
C ALA A 97 -10.66 -6.08 4.52
N ASN A 98 -10.03 -7.05 3.86
CA ASN A 98 -10.55 -7.65 2.64
C ASN A 98 -11.70 -8.65 2.82
N PRO A 99 -11.77 -9.49 3.88
CA PRO A 99 -12.93 -10.35 4.03
C PRO A 99 -13.92 -9.86 5.08
N THR A 100 -13.52 -9.11 6.10
CA THR A 100 -14.46 -8.66 7.14
C THR A 100 -15.13 -7.35 6.76
N LEU A 101 -14.36 -6.26 6.62
CA LEU A 101 -14.93 -4.96 6.26
C LEU A 101 -15.55 -4.97 4.87
N TRP A 102 -14.94 -5.65 3.90
CA TRP A 102 -15.51 -5.79 2.56
C TRP A 102 -16.89 -6.45 2.57
N PHE A 103 -17.04 -7.64 3.16
CA PHE A 103 -18.32 -8.34 3.18
C PHE A 103 -19.38 -7.54 3.94
N LEU A 104 -18.99 -6.91 5.06
CA LEU A 104 -19.87 -6.04 5.83
C LEU A 104 -20.37 -4.86 4.98
N GLN A 105 -19.45 -4.13 4.33
CA GLN A 105 -19.78 -2.94 3.54
C GLN A 105 -20.55 -3.24 2.25
N HIS A 106 -20.46 -4.46 1.73
CA HIS A 106 -21.17 -4.88 0.52
C HIS A 106 -22.45 -5.68 0.81
N GLY A 107 -22.88 -5.79 2.07
CA GLY A 107 -24.11 -6.50 2.45
C GLY A 107 -24.05 -8.00 2.20
N LEU A 108 -22.85 -8.58 2.20
CA LEU A 108 -22.60 -10.00 1.91
C LEU A 108 -22.32 -10.80 3.19
N TRP A 109 -22.45 -10.21 4.38
CA TRP A 109 -22.03 -10.82 5.64
C TRP A 109 -22.58 -12.23 5.87
N GLU A 110 -23.87 -12.43 5.61
CA GLU A 110 -24.54 -13.74 5.75
C GLU A 110 -24.04 -14.80 4.74
N LEU A 111 -23.35 -14.39 3.67
CA LEU A 111 -22.74 -15.28 2.67
C LEU A 111 -21.27 -15.61 2.99
N LYS A 112 -20.70 -15.02 4.04
CA LYS A 112 -19.32 -15.31 4.45
C LYS A 112 -19.28 -16.67 5.14
N HIS A 113 -18.47 -17.58 4.61
CA HIS A 113 -18.17 -18.82 5.32
C HIS A 113 -17.37 -18.50 6.60
N ASP A 114 -17.90 -18.89 7.76
CA ASP A 114 -17.35 -18.62 9.10
C ASP A 114 -17.17 -17.12 9.42
N PRO A 115 -18.28 -16.37 9.61
CA PRO A 115 -18.27 -14.94 9.87
C PRO A 115 -17.76 -14.64 11.28
N GLY A 116 -16.44 -14.49 11.42
CA GLY A 116 -15.78 -14.13 12.69
C GLY A 116 -14.45 -14.84 12.92
N ALA A 117 -14.15 -15.87 12.11
CA ALA A 117 -12.89 -16.60 12.17
C ALA A 117 -11.69 -15.66 12.25
N GLY A 118 -10.94 -15.77 13.37
CA GLY A 118 -9.70 -15.02 13.60
C GLY A 118 -9.86 -13.50 13.79
N LEU A 119 -11.08 -12.95 13.79
CA LEU A 119 -11.29 -11.50 13.84
C LEU A 119 -10.81 -10.88 15.16
N GLU A 120 -11.10 -11.52 16.29
CA GLU A 120 -10.67 -11.02 17.62
C GLU A 120 -9.15 -10.97 17.74
N HIS A 121 -8.46 -12.02 17.28
CA HIS A 121 -7.01 -12.05 17.24
C HIS A 121 -6.45 -10.99 16.28
N ALA A 122 -6.99 -10.90 15.07
CA ALA A 122 -6.55 -9.93 14.07
C ALA A 122 -6.77 -8.48 14.53
N TRP A 123 -7.83 -8.21 15.27
CA TRP A 123 -8.09 -6.91 15.89
C TRP A 123 -7.01 -6.51 16.90
N SER A 124 -6.46 -7.47 17.62
CA SER A 124 -5.49 -7.21 18.69
C SER A 124 -4.04 -7.28 18.23
N ALA A 125 -3.73 -8.12 17.24
CA ALA A 125 -2.37 -8.42 16.80
C ALA A 125 -2.06 -7.95 15.36
N GLY A 126 -3.00 -7.28 14.69
CA GLY A 126 -2.85 -6.84 13.31
C GLY A 126 -2.12 -5.50 13.10
N TYR A 127 -1.60 -4.88 14.15
CA TYR A 127 -1.07 -3.51 14.12
C TYR A 127 0.14 -3.33 15.03
#